data_AF-A0ABD5BJ74-F1
#
_entry.id   AF-A0ABD5BJ74-F1
#
_cell.length_a   1.000
_cell.length_b   1.000
_cell.length_c   1.000
_cell.angle_alpha   90.00
_cell.angle_beta   90.00
_cell.angle_gamma   90.00
#
_symmetry.space_group_name_H-M   'P 1'
#
loop_
_entity.id
_entity.type
_entity.pdbx_description
1 polymer ?
#
loop_
_entity_poly.entity_id
_entity_poly.type
_entity_poly.pdbx_seq_one_letter_code
_entity_poly.pdbx_strand_id
1 'polypeptide(L)'
;QDRFIEQVAIIADARKFVSALIVPCFESLEEYAKSVNLKYQDRLELLRNGEILEMFEKRLREMQKELARFEQVKKFTLLPAAFSIELGELTPTLKLRRKV
;
A
#
# COMPACT_ATOMS: atom_id res chain seq x y z
N GLN A 1 11.06 -0.98 -10.30
CA GLN A 1 11.25 -0.84 -8.84
C GLN A 1 10.49 0.39 -8.37
N ASP A 2 9.40 0.21 -7.65
CA ASP A 2 8.61 1.29 -7.08
C ASP A 2 9.31 1.85 -5.83
N ARG A 3 9.90 3.05 -5.93
CA ARG A 3 10.61 3.68 -4.79
C ARG A 3 9.67 4.11 -3.64
N PHE A 4 8.37 4.19 -3.91
CA PHE A 4 7.38 4.66 -2.92
C PHE A 4 6.77 3.54 -2.08
N ILE A 5 6.90 2.27 -2.46
CA ILE A 5 6.32 1.13 -1.72
C ILE A 5 7.47 0.40 -1.03
N GLU A 6 7.45 0.37 0.30
CA GLU A 6 8.41 -0.38 1.10
C GLU A 6 7.96 -1.82 1.30
N GLN A 7 6.69 -2.02 1.71
CA GLN A 7 6.06 -3.34 1.79
C GLN A 7 4.62 -3.31 1.33
N VAL A 8 4.15 -4.46 0.84
CA VAL A 8 2.74 -4.68 0.53
C VAL A 8 2.29 -6.04 1.07
N ALA A 9 1.19 -6.04 1.80
CA ALA A 9 0.52 -7.24 2.30
C ALA A 9 -0.85 -7.35 1.63
N ILE A 10 -1.09 -8.45 0.94
CA ILE A 10 -2.39 -8.73 0.30
C ILE A 10 -3.16 -9.71 1.18
N ILE A 11 -4.38 -9.34 1.54
CA ILE A 11 -5.29 -10.10 2.38
C ILE A 11 -6.47 -10.53 1.52
N ALA A 12 -6.47 -11.81 1.16
CA ALA A 12 -7.55 -12.45 0.40
C ALA A 12 -8.20 -13.61 1.17
N ASP A 13 -7.79 -13.84 2.43
CA ASP A 13 -8.23 -14.99 3.21
C ASP A 13 -9.66 -14.78 3.76
N ALA A 14 -10.53 -15.76 3.50
CA ALA A 14 -11.92 -15.87 3.97
C ALA A 14 -12.90 -14.72 3.66
N ARG A 15 -12.54 -13.71 2.84
CA ARG A 15 -13.43 -12.59 2.48
C ARG A 15 -13.85 -12.61 1.01
N LYS A 16 -15.07 -12.12 0.73
CA LYS A 16 -15.60 -11.95 -0.64
C LYS A 16 -14.83 -10.92 -1.50
N PHE A 17 -13.79 -10.28 -0.94
CA PHE A 17 -13.03 -9.21 -1.59
C PHE A 17 -11.60 -9.20 -1.09
N VAL A 18 -10.66 -8.92 -2.01
CA VAL A 18 -9.24 -8.76 -1.71
C VAL A 18 -9.00 -7.36 -1.13
N SER A 19 -8.28 -7.31 -0.01
CA SER A 19 -7.79 -6.06 0.59
C SER A 19 -6.27 -6.02 0.54
N ALA A 20 -5.68 -4.85 0.35
CA ALA A 20 -4.22 -4.68 0.41
C ALA A 20 -3.85 -3.68 1.48
N LEU A 21 -2.77 -3.95 2.17
CA LEU A 21 -2.17 -3.01 3.09
C LEU A 21 -0.80 -2.67 2.55
N ILE A 22 -0.53 -1.38 2.41
CA ILE A 22 0.67 -0.89 1.78
C ILE A 22 1.41 -0.04 2.80
N VAL A 23 2.68 -0.35 2.98
CA VAL A 23 3.62 0.40 3.78
C VAL A 23 4.48 1.18 2.78
N PRO A 24 4.28 2.50 2.68
CA PRO A 24 5.07 3.30 1.78
C PRO A 24 6.39 3.71 2.41
N CYS A 25 7.37 4.01 1.57
CA CYS A 25 8.68 4.50 2.01
C CYS A 25 8.56 5.98 2.37
N PHE A 26 8.80 6.32 3.65
CA PHE A 26 8.70 7.70 4.13
C PHE A 26 9.71 8.62 3.46
N GLU A 27 10.95 8.18 3.24
CA GLU A 27 11.96 9.00 2.55
C GLU A 27 11.45 9.48 1.18
N SER A 28 10.96 8.54 0.35
CA SER A 28 10.45 8.89 -0.98
C SER A 28 9.15 9.71 -0.90
N LEU A 29 8.29 9.44 0.08
CA LEU A 29 7.07 10.23 0.31
C LEU A 29 7.38 11.66 0.75
N GLU A 30 8.37 11.87 1.60
CA GLU A 30 8.79 13.19 2.06
C GLU A 30 9.42 13.99 0.91
N GLU A 31 10.23 13.36 0.06
CA GLU A 31 10.75 14.00 -1.16
C GLU A 31 9.62 14.39 -2.11
N TYR A 32 8.65 13.49 -2.31
CA TYR A 32 7.48 13.77 -3.14
C TYR A 32 6.63 14.89 -2.57
N ALA A 33 6.33 14.84 -1.27
CA ALA A 33 5.55 15.86 -0.56
C ALA A 33 6.22 17.23 -0.65
N LYS A 34 7.56 17.30 -0.55
CA LYS A 34 8.31 18.54 -0.77
C LYS A 34 8.18 19.04 -2.21
N SER A 35 8.28 18.13 -3.18
CA SER A 35 8.17 18.45 -4.61
C SER A 35 6.79 19.00 -4.99
N VAL A 36 5.71 18.39 -4.45
CA VAL A 36 4.33 18.86 -4.64
C VAL A 36 3.90 19.95 -3.65
N ASN A 37 4.83 20.44 -2.82
CA ASN A 37 4.60 21.46 -1.79
C ASN A 37 3.44 21.13 -0.82
N LEU A 38 3.31 19.84 -0.52
CA LEU A 38 2.22 19.31 0.26
C LEU A 38 2.49 19.55 1.75
N LYS A 39 1.60 20.28 2.40
CA LYS A 39 1.67 20.53 3.84
C LYS A 39 1.03 19.34 4.56
N TYR A 40 1.84 18.64 5.34
CA TYR A 40 1.39 17.58 6.24
C TYR A 40 1.92 17.88 7.64
N GLN A 41 1.10 17.68 8.66
CA GLN A 41 1.55 17.73 10.06
C GLN A 41 2.05 16.37 10.51
N ASP A 42 1.41 15.31 10.03
CA ASP A 42 1.68 13.95 10.41
C ASP A 42 1.83 13.05 9.18
N ARG A 43 2.66 12.02 9.33
CA ARG A 43 2.88 11.01 8.28
C ARG A 43 1.54 10.35 7.91
N LEU A 44 0.68 10.11 8.89
CA LEU A 44 -0.66 9.58 8.69
C LEU A 44 -1.54 10.48 7.81
N GLU A 45 -1.40 11.80 7.94
CA GLU A 45 -2.15 12.76 7.14
C GLU A 45 -1.64 12.76 5.69
N LEU A 46 -0.32 12.65 5.52
CA LEU A 46 0.31 12.45 4.21
C LEU A 46 -0.21 11.19 3.52
N LEU A 47 -0.32 10.07 4.27
CA LEU A 47 -0.85 8.81 3.76
C LEU A 47 -2.34 8.84 3.44
N ARG A 48 -3.11 9.70 4.11
CA ARG A 48 -4.53 9.90 3.83
C ARG A 48 -4.77 10.95 2.75
N ASN A 49 -3.72 11.59 2.24
CA ASN A 49 -3.85 12.60 1.23
C ASN A 49 -4.32 11.97 -0.10
N GLY A 50 -5.28 12.64 -0.75
CA GLY A 50 -5.84 12.19 -2.02
C GLY A 50 -4.80 12.01 -3.11
N GLU A 51 -3.78 12.88 -3.21
CA GLU A 51 -2.73 12.74 -4.22
C GLU A 51 -1.90 11.46 -4.03
N ILE A 52 -1.53 11.16 -2.78
CA ILE A 52 -0.81 9.94 -2.44
C ILE A 52 -1.70 8.73 -2.73
N LEU A 53 -2.95 8.74 -2.25
CA LEU A 53 -3.89 7.66 -2.50
C LEU A 53 -4.10 7.41 -4.00
N GLU A 54 -4.28 8.45 -4.82
CA GLU A 54 -4.42 8.33 -6.27
C GLU A 54 -3.15 7.80 -6.95
N MET A 55 -1.97 8.27 -6.53
CA MET A 55 -0.71 7.78 -7.07
C MET A 55 -0.54 6.27 -6.81
N PHE A 56 -0.82 5.84 -5.57
CA PHE A 56 -0.77 4.44 -5.18
C PHE A 56 -1.88 3.63 -5.86
N GLU A 57 -3.09 4.17 -5.97
CA GLU A 57 -4.21 3.52 -6.65
C GLU A 57 -3.90 3.28 -8.13
N LYS A 58 -3.34 4.27 -8.84
CA LYS A 58 -2.94 4.12 -10.25
C LYS A 58 -1.90 3.01 -10.40
N ARG A 59 -0.84 3.03 -9.58
CA ARG A 59 0.19 1.98 -9.60
C ARG A 59 -0.38 0.60 -9.29
N LEU A 60 -1.17 0.51 -8.22
CA LEU A 60 -1.87 -0.71 -7.85
C LEU A 60 -2.74 -1.21 -9.00
N ARG A 61 -3.47 -0.32 -9.67
CA ARG A 61 -4.35 -0.66 -10.79
C ARG A 61 -3.57 -1.14 -12.00
N GLU A 62 -2.41 -0.55 -12.27
CA GLU A 62 -1.50 -1.01 -13.33
C GLU A 62 -0.91 -2.39 -13.01
N MET A 63 -0.44 -2.60 -11.78
CA MET A 63 0.08 -3.91 -11.32
C MET A 63 -1.00 -4.99 -11.32
N GLN A 64 -2.24 -4.64 -10.97
CA GLN A 64 -3.38 -5.55 -10.97
C GLN A 64 -4.06 -5.68 -12.34
N LYS A 65 -3.63 -4.93 -13.35
CA LYS A 65 -4.18 -5.02 -14.71
C LYS A 65 -3.95 -6.41 -15.31
N GLU A 66 -2.88 -7.08 -14.90
CA GLU A 66 -2.55 -8.45 -15.26
C GLU A 66 -3.19 -9.49 -14.32
N LEU A 67 -3.79 -9.07 -13.21
CA LEU A 67 -4.46 -9.96 -12.25
C LEU A 67 -5.93 -10.12 -12.61
N ALA A 68 -6.46 -11.31 -12.33
CA ALA A 68 -7.86 -11.59 -12.59
C ALA A 68 -8.78 -10.74 -11.69
N ARG A 69 -10.00 -10.47 -12.17
CA ARG A 69 -10.97 -9.59 -11.49
C ARG A 69 -11.31 -10.02 -10.05
N PHE A 70 -11.12 -11.29 -9.73
CA PHE A 70 -11.30 -11.86 -8.40
C PHE A 70 -10.09 -11.66 -7.47
N GLU A 71 -8.89 -11.44 -8.03
CA GLU A 71 -7.64 -11.12 -7.32
C GLU A 71 -7.40 -9.60 -7.21
N GLN A 72 -8.24 -8.80 -7.84
CA GLN A 72 -8.16 -7.35 -7.75
C GLN A 72 -8.51 -6.88 -6.33
N VAL A 73 -7.55 -6.21 -5.71
CA VAL A 73 -7.65 -5.40 -4.51
C VAL A 73 -8.78 -4.40 -4.68
N LYS A 74 -9.89 -4.63 -3.97
CA LYS A 74 -11.02 -3.70 -3.94
C LYS A 74 -10.86 -2.59 -2.91
N LYS A 75 -10.06 -2.84 -1.88
CA LYS A 75 -9.73 -1.86 -0.85
C LYS A 75 -8.25 -1.93 -0.56
N PHE A 76 -7.60 -0.78 -0.51
CA PHE A 76 -6.26 -0.70 0.04
C PHE A 76 -6.22 0.29 1.20
N THR A 77 -5.22 0.13 2.06
CA THR A 77 -4.97 1.06 3.17
C THR A 77 -3.48 1.30 3.27
N LEU A 78 -3.10 2.56 3.31
CA LEU A 78 -1.72 2.98 3.55
C LEU A 78 -1.46 3.00 5.05
N LEU A 79 -0.38 2.37 5.47
CA LEU A 79 0.00 2.26 6.88
C LEU A 79 1.25 3.08 7.19
N PRO A 80 1.28 3.73 8.36
CA PRO A 80 2.42 4.54 8.80
C PRO A 80 3.65 3.69 9.20
N ALA A 81 3.49 2.38 9.34
CA ALA A 81 4.54 1.48 9.79
C ALA A 81 4.33 0.07 9.23
N ALA A 82 5.42 -0.68 9.13
CA ALA A 82 5.43 -2.09 8.78
C ALA A 82 4.64 -2.95 9.77
N PHE A 83 4.08 -4.05 9.27
CA PHE A 83 3.48 -5.07 10.12
C PHE A 83 4.54 -5.69 11.03
N SER A 84 4.32 -5.64 12.34
CA SER A 84 4.98 -6.56 13.26
C SER A 84 4.15 -7.82 13.36
N ILE A 85 4.76 -8.95 13.00
CA ILE A 85 4.20 -10.31 13.20
C ILE A 85 3.89 -10.57 14.69
N GLU A 86 4.55 -9.83 15.59
CA GLU A 86 4.48 -9.98 17.03
C GLU A 86 3.17 -9.49 17.68
N LEU A 87 2.38 -8.61 17.03
CA LEU A 87 1.17 -8.05 17.66
C LEU A 87 -0.08 -8.94 17.54
N GLY A 88 0.04 -10.16 16.99
CA GLY A 88 -1.05 -11.12 16.91
C GLY A 88 -2.21 -10.76 15.96
N GLU A 89 -2.10 -9.68 15.17
CA GLU A 89 -3.14 -9.22 14.23
C GLU A 89 -3.04 -9.82 12.81
N LEU A 90 -2.10 -10.72 12.54
CA LEU A 90 -1.88 -11.31 11.21
C LEU A 90 -1.83 -12.83 11.28
N THR A 91 -2.90 -13.49 10.78
CA THR A 91 -2.83 -14.87 10.33
C THR A 91 -1.93 -14.96 9.09
N PRO A 92 -0.98 -15.91 9.04
CA PRO A 92 0.11 -15.91 8.08
C PRO A 92 -0.37 -16.38 6.71
N THR A 93 -0.99 -15.48 5.94
CA THR A 93 -1.22 -15.70 4.51
C THR A 93 -0.40 -14.69 3.72
N LEU A 94 0.90 -14.70 4.00
CA LEU A 94 1.94 -13.98 3.28
C LEU A 94 2.05 -14.54 1.85
N LYS A 95 1.12 -14.20 0.95
CA LYS A 95 1.34 -14.34 -0.50
C LYS A 95 1.99 -13.08 -1.03
N LEU A 96 3.28 -12.93 -0.70
CA LEU A 96 4.16 -11.99 -1.36
C LEU A 96 4.49 -12.55 -2.75
N ARG A 97 3.83 -12.07 -3.82
CA ARG A 97 4.27 -12.38 -5.19
C ARG A 97 5.49 -11.53 -5.50
N ARG A 98 6.65 -12.18 -5.40
CA ARG A 98 7.94 -11.70 -5.90
C ARG A 98 7.88 -11.65 -7.43
N LYS A 99 8.09 -10.48 -8.04
CA LYS A 99 8.44 -10.38 -9.48
C LYS A 99 9.96 -10.20 -9.55
N VAL A 100 10.60 -11.11 -10.28
CA VAL A 100 11.94 -10.96 -10.87
C VAL A 100 11.99 -9.76 -11.81
#